data_AF-U5DTV1-F1
#
_entry.id   AF-U5DTV1-F1
#
_cell.length_a   1.000
_cell.length_b   1.000
_cell.length_c   1.000
_cell.angle_alpha   90.00
_cell.angle_beta   90.00
_cell.angle_gamma   90.00
#
_symmetry.space_group_name_H-M   'P 1'
#
loop_
_entity.id
_entity.type
_entity.pdbx_description
1 polymer ?
#
loop_
_entity_poly.entity_id
_entity_poly.type
_entity_poly.pdbx_seq_one_letter_code
_entity_poly.pdbx_strand_id
1 'polypeptide(L)'
;MTATPSTSTPPTPAQTVELAPSYLLPFAILLLSVPVVLLQRWVGLTTAVFAVFLIVQAATIRLRFTATTLEVYRSGQQIRNFPYAEWSNWRVFWPPVPILFYFREVKSIHFLPMLFDPSALRACLEQRCPVK
;
A
#
# COMPACT_ATOMS: atom_id res chain seq x y z
N MET A 1 -14.25 49.68 20.20
CA MET A 1 -14.47 48.26 20.52
C MET A 1 -15.41 47.66 19.48
N THR A 2 -14.89 46.95 18.47
CA THR A 2 -15.63 45.85 17.81
C THR A 2 -14.63 44.99 17.03
N ALA A 3 -14.60 43.70 17.34
CA ALA A 3 -13.71 42.70 16.76
C ALA A 3 -14.31 42.09 15.48
N THR A 4 -13.42 41.59 14.62
CA THR A 4 -13.65 40.85 13.37
C THR A 4 -14.48 39.58 13.56
N PRO A 5 -14.97 38.99 12.45
CA PRO A 5 -14.66 37.58 12.24
C PRO A 5 -13.94 37.37 10.91
N SER A 6 -12.80 36.69 11.01
CA SER A 6 -11.94 36.27 9.92
C SER A 6 -12.62 35.18 9.09
N THR A 7 -12.77 35.42 7.78
CA THR A 7 -13.12 34.38 6.81
C THR A 7 -11.97 33.37 6.75
N SER A 8 -12.19 32.17 7.27
CA SER A 8 -11.27 31.05 7.13
C SER A 8 -11.30 30.55 5.68
N THR A 9 -10.29 30.91 4.91
CA THR A 9 -9.97 30.22 3.66
C THR A 9 -9.76 28.73 3.97
N PRO A 10 -10.47 27.79 3.34
CA PRO A 10 -10.21 26.37 3.54
C PRO A 10 -8.75 26.09 3.12
N PRO A 11 -7.98 25.32 3.91
CA PRO A 11 -6.60 25.01 3.56
C PRO A 11 -6.59 24.22 2.26
N THR A 12 -5.76 24.66 1.31
CA THR A 12 -5.44 23.95 0.07
C THR A 12 -5.19 22.47 0.39
N PRO A 13 -6.00 21.53 -0.13
CA PRO A 13 -5.79 20.11 0.16
C PRO A 13 -4.42 19.73 -0.41
N ALA A 14 -3.49 19.36 0.47
CA ALA A 14 -2.25 18.73 0.03
C ALA A 14 -2.64 17.52 -0.86
N GLN A 15 -2.19 17.53 -2.11
CA GLN A 15 -2.70 16.66 -3.17
C GLN A 15 -2.81 15.20 -2.70
N THR A 16 -4.00 14.63 -2.88
CA THR A 16 -4.25 13.21 -2.63
C THR A 16 -3.62 12.38 -3.75
N VAL A 17 -2.83 11.37 -3.40
CA VAL A 17 -2.14 10.49 -4.36
C VAL A 17 -2.63 9.07 -4.16
N GLU A 18 -3.27 8.50 -5.18
CA GLU A 18 -3.66 7.09 -5.20
C GLU A 18 -2.58 6.27 -5.91
N LEU A 19 -2.11 5.20 -5.27
CA LEU A 19 -1.11 4.32 -5.86
C LEU A 19 -1.76 3.38 -6.88
N ALA A 20 -1.14 3.30 -8.06
CA ALA A 20 -1.50 2.31 -9.05
C ALA A 20 -1.21 0.89 -8.54
N PRO A 21 -2.05 -0.10 -8.90
CA PRO A 21 -1.77 -1.49 -8.60
C PRO A 21 -0.54 -1.98 -9.38
N SER A 22 0.27 -2.83 -8.75
CA SER A 22 1.39 -3.53 -9.38
C SER A 22 1.08 -5.02 -9.47
N TYR A 23 1.13 -5.55 -10.68
CA TYR A 23 0.89 -6.96 -10.97
C TYR A 23 2.18 -7.76 -11.22
N LEU A 24 3.35 -7.11 -11.13
CA LEU A 24 4.63 -7.75 -11.42
C LEU A 24 4.88 -8.96 -10.51
N LEU A 25 4.73 -8.77 -9.19
CA LEU A 25 4.90 -9.83 -8.21
C LEU A 25 3.93 -11.00 -8.44
N PRO A 26 2.60 -10.80 -8.50
CA PRO A 26 1.68 -11.92 -8.68
C PRO A 26 1.87 -12.62 -10.03
N PHE A 27 2.17 -11.91 -11.12
CA PHE A 27 2.44 -12.57 -12.41
C PHE A 27 3.75 -13.37 -12.39
N ALA A 28 4.80 -12.87 -11.73
CA ALA A 28 6.04 -13.62 -11.56
C ALA A 28 5.82 -14.92 -10.78
N ILE A 29 5.04 -14.86 -9.67
CA ILE A 29 4.68 -16.06 -8.89
C ILE A 29 3.85 -17.03 -9.73
N LEU A 30 2.88 -16.53 -10.50
CA LEU A 30 2.04 -17.36 -11.38
C LEU A 30 2.89 -18.07 -12.43
N LEU A 31 3.80 -17.35 -13.11
CA LEU A 31 4.69 -17.94 -14.11
C LEU A 31 5.61 -19.01 -13.50
N LEU A 32 6.18 -18.74 -12.33
CA LEU A 32 7.04 -19.68 -11.62
C LEU A 32 6.27 -20.91 -11.11
N SER A 33 4.97 -20.79 -10.86
CA SER A 33 4.16 -21.94 -10.43
C SER A 33 4.07 -23.04 -11.49
N VAL A 34 4.16 -22.71 -12.78
CA VAL A 34 4.05 -23.67 -13.89
C VAL A 34 5.10 -24.78 -13.83
N PRO A 35 6.42 -24.49 -13.80
CA PRO A 35 7.43 -25.54 -13.64
C PRO A 35 7.31 -26.26 -12.29
N VAL A 36 6.87 -25.57 -11.23
CA VAL A 36 6.66 -26.20 -9.92
C VAL A 36 5.54 -27.23 -9.96
N VAL A 37 4.46 -27.01 -10.71
CA VAL A 37 3.39 -28.02 -10.91
C VAL A 37 3.94 -29.29 -11.56
N LEU A 38 4.89 -29.16 -12.49
CA LEU A 38 5.51 -30.31 -13.16
C LEU A 38 6.38 -31.14 -12.20
N LEU A 39 7.07 -30.48 -11.27
CA LEU A 39 7.94 -31.13 -10.28
C LEU A 39 7.18 -31.64 -9.05
N GLN A 40 6.22 -30.86 -8.57
CA GLN A 40 5.46 -31.06 -7.33
C GLN A 40 4.05 -30.50 -7.49
N ARG A 41 3.14 -31.31 -8.06
CA ARG A 41 1.79 -30.91 -8.48
C ARG A 41 1.03 -30.09 -7.44
N TRP A 42 0.99 -30.56 -6.19
CA TRP A 42 0.24 -29.89 -5.13
C TRP A 42 0.82 -28.53 -4.74
N VAL A 43 2.15 -28.43 -4.61
CA VAL A 43 2.84 -27.18 -4.28
C VAL A 43 2.66 -26.14 -5.39
N GLY A 44 2.80 -26.58 -6.65
CA GLY A 44 2.60 -25.69 -7.80
C GLY A 44 1.16 -25.18 -7.87
N LEU A 45 0.18 -26.06 -7.64
CA LEU A 45 -1.24 -25.69 -7.69
C LEU A 45 -1.63 -24.69 -6.59
N THR A 46 -1.20 -24.92 -5.34
CA THR A 46 -1.46 -23.97 -4.25
C THR A 46 -0.77 -22.63 -4.48
N THR A 47 0.44 -22.64 -5.05
CA THR A 47 1.16 -21.43 -5.44
C THR A 47 0.44 -20.66 -6.53
N ALA A 48 -0.09 -21.35 -7.56
CA ALA A 48 -0.88 -20.74 -8.63
C ALA A 48 -2.17 -20.08 -8.09
N VAL A 49 -2.89 -20.78 -7.20
CA VAL A 49 -4.08 -20.22 -6.52
C VAL A 49 -3.73 -18.98 -5.70
N PHE A 50 -2.62 -19.02 -4.96
CA PHE A 50 -2.14 -17.86 -4.20
C PHE A 50 -1.79 -16.69 -5.12
N ALA A 51 -1.15 -16.93 -6.26
CA ALA A 51 -0.86 -15.89 -7.24
C ALA A 51 -2.15 -15.23 -7.77
N VAL A 52 -3.15 -16.02 -8.13
CA VAL A 52 -4.48 -15.51 -8.54
C VAL A 52 -5.12 -14.69 -7.43
N PHE A 53 -5.05 -15.14 -6.18
CA PHE A 53 -5.52 -14.38 -5.03
C PHE A 53 -4.84 -13.01 -4.92
N LEU A 54 -3.52 -12.94 -5.11
CA LEU A 54 -2.79 -11.67 -5.10
C LEU A 54 -3.18 -10.76 -6.27
N ILE A 55 -3.47 -11.29 -7.47
CA ILE A 55 -3.99 -10.51 -8.61
C ILE A 55 -5.34 -9.87 -8.23
N VAL A 56 -6.26 -10.65 -7.66
CA VAL A 56 -7.58 -10.15 -7.23
C VAL A 56 -7.43 -9.08 -6.14
N GLN A 57 -6.53 -9.29 -5.18
CA GLN A 57 -6.25 -8.32 -4.12
C GLN A 57 -5.65 -7.02 -4.70
N ALA A 58 -4.71 -7.12 -5.65
CA ALA A 58 -4.15 -5.96 -6.34
C ALA A 58 -5.21 -5.22 -7.17
N ALA A 59 -6.15 -5.94 -7.79
CA ALA A 59 -7.22 -5.32 -8.56
C ALA A 59 -8.26 -4.60 -7.68
N THR A 60 -8.48 -5.07 -6.46
CA THR A 60 -9.58 -4.60 -5.60
C THR A 60 -9.15 -3.59 -4.53
N ILE A 61 -7.90 -3.64 -4.07
CA ILE A 61 -7.39 -2.77 -3.01
C ILE A 61 -6.69 -1.56 -3.62
N ARG A 62 -6.89 -0.37 -3.05
CA ARG A 62 -6.16 0.85 -3.39
C ARG A 62 -5.60 1.48 -2.13
N LEU A 63 -4.38 2.00 -2.24
CA LEU A 63 -3.74 2.83 -1.22
C LEU A 63 -3.79 4.28 -1.66
N ARG A 64 -4.27 5.16 -0.78
CA ARG A 64 -4.42 6.58 -1.06
C ARG A 64 -3.71 7.38 0.04
N PHE A 65 -2.71 8.14 -0.36
CA PHE A 65 -2.00 9.07 0.51
C PHE A 65 -2.72 10.41 0.51
N THR A 66 -3.14 10.85 1.68
CA THR A 66 -3.68 12.20 1.89
C THR A 66 -2.64 13.07 2.60
N ALA A 67 -3.03 14.30 2.95
CA ALA A 67 -2.20 15.22 3.73
C ALA A 67 -1.72 14.61 5.06
N THR A 68 -2.55 13.82 5.73
CA THR A 68 -2.34 13.40 7.12
C THR A 68 -2.54 11.90 7.35
N THR A 69 -3.02 11.16 6.34
CA THR A 69 -3.39 9.75 6.49
C THR A 69 -3.06 8.90 5.27
N LEU A 70 -2.71 7.63 5.52
CA LEU A 70 -2.78 6.58 4.52
C LEU A 70 -4.15 5.90 4.61
N GLU A 71 -4.96 6.07 3.57
CA GLU A 71 -6.26 5.43 3.46
C GLU A 71 -6.18 4.16 2.62
N VAL A 72 -6.92 3.14 3.03
CA VAL A 72 -7.07 1.90 2.28
C VAL A 72 -8.50 1.77 1.81
N TYR A 73 -8.66 1.61 0.50
CA TYR A 73 -9.93 1.38 -0.14
C TYR A 73 -10.00 -0.05 -0.66
N ARG A 74 -11.20 -0.63 -0.66
CA ARG A 74 -11.52 -1.88 -1.35
C ARG A 74 -12.77 -1.65 -2.19
N SER A 75 -12.68 -1.86 -3.49
CA SER A 75 -13.78 -1.68 -4.44
C SER A 75 -14.47 -0.31 -4.32
N GLY A 76 -13.66 0.75 -4.13
CA GLY A 76 -14.13 2.13 -3.99
C GLY A 76 -14.64 2.53 -2.60
N GLN A 77 -14.74 1.59 -1.65
CA GLN A 77 -15.13 1.89 -0.26
C GLN A 77 -13.91 1.95 0.65
N GLN A 78 -13.82 3.00 1.47
CA GLN A 78 -12.75 3.12 2.46
C GLN A 78 -12.94 2.08 3.57
N ILE A 79 -11.97 1.20 3.75
CA ILE A 79 -12.03 0.12 4.75
C ILE A 79 -11.17 0.39 5.97
N ARG A 80 -10.09 1.18 5.82
CA ARG A 80 -9.17 1.54 6.90
C ARG A 80 -8.56 2.91 6.67
N ASN A 81 -8.14 3.54 7.76
CA ASN A 81 -7.47 4.83 7.77
C ASN A 81 -6.31 4.74 8.77
N PHE A 82 -5.12 5.18 8.36
CA PHE A 82 -3.90 5.13 9.17
C PHE A 82 -3.29 6.53 9.27
N PRO A 83 -3.52 7.26 10.38
CA PRO A 83 -2.99 8.61 10.57
C PRO A 83 -1.47 8.63 10.73
N TYR A 84 -0.77 9.46 9.95
CA TYR A 84 0.69 9.54 10.00
C TYR A 84 1.23 9.97 11.38
N ALA A 85 0.44 10.72 12.14
CA ALA A 85 0.77 11.14 13.50
C ALA A 85 0.95 9.96 14.47
N GLU A 86 0.35 8.80 14.16
CA GLU A 86 0.47 7.58 14.96
C GLU A 86 1.60 6.68 14.49
N TRP A 87 2.28 7.01 13.38
CA TRP A 87 3.32 6.17 12.81
C TRP A 87 4.64 6.38 13.53
N SER A 88 5.28 5.27 13.87
CA SER A 88 6.59 5.24 14.53
C SER A 88 7.71 4.86 13.58
N ASN A 89 7.44 3.98 12.61
CA ASN A 89 8.41 3.51 11.63
C ASN A 89 7.70 2.91 10.40
N TRP A 90 8.38 2.89 9.25
CA TRP A 90 8.00 2.09 8.10
C TRP A 90 9.23 1.55 7.38
N ARG A 91 9.03 0.46 6.62
CA ARG A 91 10.06 -0.16 5.80
C ARG A 91 9.45 -0.83 4.58
N VAL A 92 10.13 -0.71 3.44
CA VAL A 92 9.90 -1.56 2.27
C VAL A 92 11.00 -2.61 2.25
N PHE A 93 10.62 -3.88 2.34
CA PHE A 93 11.55 -4.99 2.34
C PHE A 93 11.88 -5.44 0.91
N TRP A 94 13.14 -5.84 0.73
CA TRP A 94 13.72 -6.29 -0.55
C TRP A 94 13.63 -5.24 -1.68
N PRO A 95 14.28 -4.07 -1.55
CA PRO A 95 14.12 -2.97 -2.51
C PRO A 95 14.32 -3.30 -4.00
N PRO A 96 15.22 -4.23 -4.42
CA PRO A 96 15.33 -4.60 -5.83
C PRO A 96 14.08 -5.30 -6.39
N VAL A 97 13.37 -6.04 -5.54
CA VAL A 97 12.12 -6.74 -5.87
C VAL A 97 11.20 -6.55 -4.66
N PRO A 98 10.61 -5.36 -4.49
CA PRO A 98 9.91 -5.02 -3.27
C PRO A 98 8.71 -5.96 -3.13
N ILE A 99 8.72 -6.77 -2.07
CA ILE A 99 7.73 -7.81 -1.84
C ILE A 99 6.80 -7.48 -0.69
N LEU A 100 7.25 -6.65 0.25
CA LEU A 100 6.53 -6.40 1.48
C LEU A 100 6.72 -4.96 1.96
N PHE A 101 5.60 -4.26 2.14
CA PHE A 101 5.53 -2.98 2.82
C PHE A 101 5.14 -3.21 4.28
N TYR A 102 5.90 -2.61 5.19
CA TYR A 102 5.67 -2.66 6.63
C TYR A 102 5.56 -1.25 7.18
N PHE A 103 4.65 -1.06 8.11
CA PHE A 103 4.62 0.13 8.96
C PHE A 103 4.11 -0.21 10.35
N ARG A 104 4.54 0.58 11.33
CA ARG A 104 4.19 0.42 12.73
C ARG A 104 3.57 1.70 13.26
N GLU A 105 2.38 1.58 13.79
CA GLU A 105 1.73 2.60 14.60
C GLU A 105 2.07 2.41 16.08
N VAL A 106 1.74 3.38 16.94
CA VAL A 106 2.00 3.31 18.39
C VAL A 106 1.47 2.01 19.01
N LYS A 107 0.30 1.53 18.55
CA LYS A 107 -0.41 0.38 19.14
C LYS A 107 -0.52 -0.85 18.24
N SER A 108 0.04 -0.83 17.03
CA SER A 108 -0.21 -1.85 16.00
C SER A 108 0.93 -1.95 14.98
N ILE A 109 1.10 -3.14 14.40
CA ILE A 109 2.01 -3.40 13.27
C ILE A 109 1.22 -3.86 12.06
N HIS A 110 1.63 -3.42 10.86
CA HIS A 110 0.93 -3.72 9.62
C HIS A 110 1.92 -4.21 8.57
N PHE A 111 1.50 -5.25 7.84
CA PHE A 111 2.22 -5.81 6.70
C PHE A 111 1.29 -5.86 5.51
N LEU A 112 1.72 -5.26 4.40
CA LEU A 112 1.03 -5.31 3.13
C LEU A 112 1.96 -5.95 2.10
N PRO A 113 1.50 -6.98 1.37
CA PRO A 113 2.24 -7.42 0.19
C PRO A 113 2.37 -6.25 -0.78
N MET A 114 3.49 -6.19 -1.51
CA MET A 114 3.75 -5.13 -2.47
C MET A 114 2.87 -5.32 -3.73
N LEU A 115 1.61 -4.90 -3.61
CA LEU A 115 0.58 -4.97 -4.66
C LEU A 115 0.39 -3.63 -5.39
N PHE A 116 1.28 -2.66 -5.12
CA PHE A 116 1.19 -1.29 -5.59
C PHE A 116 2.51 -0.87 -6.24
N ASP A 117 2.53 0.27 -6.94
CA ASP A 117 3.76 0.83 -7.47
C ASP A 117 4.77 1.11 -6.33
N PRO A 118 5.93 0.43 -6.32
CA PRO A 118 6.88 0.56 -5.21
C PRO A 118 7.65 1.87 -5.23
N SER A 119 7.87 2.45 -6.41
CA SER A 119 8.59 3.71 -6.55
C SER A 119 7.74 4.88 -6.05
N ALA A 120 6.46 4.90 -6.45
CA ALA A 120 5.49 5.89 -6.00
C ALA A 120 5.16 5.71 -4.51
N LEU A 121 5.05 4.46 -4.02
CA LEU A 121 4.88 4.20 -2.58
C LEU A 121 6.02 4.83 -1.78
N ARG A 122 7.26 4.56 -2.18
CA ARG A 122 8.44 5.05 -1.47
C ARG A 122 8.53 6.57 -1.51
N ALA A 123 8.32 7.18 -2.68
CA ALA A 123 8.31 8.63 -2.82
C ALA A 123 7.25 9.30 -1.91
N CYS A 124 6.04 8.73 -1.86
CA CYS A 124 4.97 9.24 -0.99
C CYS A 124 5.32 9.09 0.50
N LEU A 125 5.91 7.96 0.89
CA LEU A 125 6.33 7.72 2.28
C LEU A 125 7.46 8.65 2.71
N GLU A 126 8.48 8.85 1.86
CA GLU A 126 9.60 9.76 2.16
C GLU A 126 9.13 11.22 2.25
N GLN A 127 8.17 11.63 1.41
CA GLN A 127 7.62 12.99 1.43
C GLN A 127 6.74 13.27 2.65
N ARG A 128 5.94 12.30 3.10
CA ARG A 128 4.87 12.52 4.11
C ARG A 128 5.17 11.93 5.49
N CYS A 129 6.01 10.90 5.54
CA CYS A 129 6.38 10.18 6.74
C CYS A 129 7.90 9.92 6.77
N PRO A 130 8.77 10.93 6.68
CA PRO A 130 10.21 10.69 6.65
C PRO A 130 10.67 9.89 7.88
N VAL A 131 11.40 8.80 7.63
CA VAL A 131 12.02 8.02 8.71
C VAL A 131 13.06 8.92 9.38
N LYS A 132 12.96 9.09 10.70
CA LYS A 132 13.97 9.80 11.49
C LYS A 132 15.25 8.99 11.62
#